data_AF-A0A970GVZ6-F1
#
_entry.id   AF-A0A970GVZ6-F1
#
_cell.length_a   1.000
_cell.length_b   1.000
_cell.length_c   1.000
_cell.angle_alpha   90.00
_cell.angle_beta   90.00
_cell.angle_gamma   90.00
#
_symmetry.space_group_name_H-M   'P 1'
#
loop_
_entity.id
_entity.type
_entity.pdbx_description
1 polymer ?
#
loop_
_entity_poly.entity_id
_entity_poly.type
_entity_poly.pdbx_seq_one_letter_code
_entity_poly.pdbx_strand_id
1 'polypeptide(L)'
;MDEYLAANYPVHKSVSISPPDTSEYCHCDDCLKLVKSDEAHTSAVLYIDLVNYVATTLLPKYPKAHFNLLSYGASYTPPRDTKRFRMGPGTGVAFAHHWRNHGIPINCCERFMPRFLGWREVCDRFLFWEYYTNFRCYLNPFPNTDILGPAFKFYLDNKFDGGFCQMTNSRLTPFADLNWWVKNRIMWNPDADAQILVDHYIEGAYGPAAHHVRRYLDIILHAKRRQRWAWIGDYVDDTGNYLEAGDIIEIMRALQKALFSIAKDPNIGRRIDVRRLAFSINHLGAMRYPDLIEPAKAARFRLSPWQDYVNGWKAAAGDYLNSDECMGARQLANEGDGSGLRGQFRYFDMLKDTAEMPTAWPVRRAKARRNRPLQLLRARLPLHQPARRDQRANRAKQGSNLFRNGREIRLRPRVRLGHGRANRRRGPRPACPARQGRRAGAIGRGTPGRRLTWGRRGVASAARRWRRG
;
A
#
# COMPACT_ATOMS: atom_id res chain seq x y z
N MET A 1 -1.04 26.23 -17.89
CA MET A 1 0.15 25.77 -17.14
C MET A 1 1.13 26.92 -16.90
N ASP A 2 1.47 27.70 -17.93
CA ASP A 2 2.31 28.91 -17.79
C ASP A 2 1.79 29.86 -16.69
N GLU A 3 0.52 30.24 -16.73
CA GLU A 3 -0.12 31.08 -15.69
C GLU A 3 0.02 30.53 -14.27
N TYR A 4 -0.08 29.21 -14.09
CA TYR A 4 0.08 28.57 -12.79
C TYR A 4 1.52 28.67 -12.30
N LEU A 5 2.50 28.40 -13.18
CA LEU A 5 3.91 28.54 -12.84
C LEU A 5 4.27 30.00 -12.59
N ALA A 6 3.78 30.96 -13.38
CA ALA A 6 3.99 32.39 -13.17
C ALA A 6 3.56 32.82 -11.75
N ALA A 7 2.44 32.29 -11.26
CA ALA A 7 1.90 32.64 -9.94
C ALA A 7 2.56 31.90 -8.77
N ASN A 8 3.13 30.71 -8.98
CA ASN A 8 3.55 29.81 -7.89
C ASN A 8 5.04 29.44 -7.91
N TYR A 9 5.76 29.73 -8.98
CA TYR A 9 7.20 29.50 -9.08
C TYR A 9 7.97 30.55 -8.26
N PRO A 10 9.08 30.19 -7.59
CA PRO A 10 9.73 28.89 -7.55
C PRO A 10 9.27 27.98 -6.39
N VAL A 11 8.15 28.27 -5.73
CA VAL A 11 7.67 27.42 -4.62
C VAL A 11 7.18 26.07 -5.18
N HIS A 12 6.30 26.12 -6.18
CA HIS A 12 5.83 24.94 -6.90
C HIS A 12 6.66 24.75 -8.17
N LYS A 13 7.45 23.67 -8.20
CA LYS A 13 8.40 23.39 -9.29
C LYS A 13 8.12 22.10 -10.05
N SER A 14 7.31 21.20 -9.49
CA SER A 14 7.05 19.88 -10.09
C SER A 14 5.61 19.81 -10.56
N VAL A 15 5.42 19.57 -11.86
CA VAL A 15 4.11 19.41 -12.50
C VAL A 15 4.01 18.00 -13.05
N SER A 16 2.90 17.31 -12.76
CA SER A 16 2.60 16.01 -13.36
C SER A 16 1.72 16.21 -14.58
N ILE A 17 2.08 15.57 -15.69
CA ILE A 17 1.32 15.58 -16.95
C ILE A 17 1.07 14.11 -17.29
N SER A 18 -0.10 13.63 -16.91
CA SER A 18 -0.42 12.21 -16.97
C SER A 18 -1.86 12.02 -17.46
N PRO A 19 -2.16 10.89 -18.13
CA PRO A 19 -3.54 10.50 -18.36
C PRO A 19 -4.30 10.31 -17.04
N PRO A 20 -5.64 10.38 -17.06
CA PRO A 20 -6.44 9.94 -15.92
C PRO A 20 -6.24 8.44 -15.66
N ASP A 21 -6.77 7.92 -14.54
CA ASP A 21 -6.67 6.51 -14.15
C ASP A 21 -7.45 5.58 -15.11
N THR A 22 -6.91 5.39 -16.32
CA THR A 22 -7.48 4.62 -17.42
C THR A 22 -6.37 4.06 -18.31
N SER A 23 -6.73 3.06 -19.11
CA SER A 23 -5.90 2.56 -20.21
C SER A 23 -6.20 3.25 -21.54
N GLU A 24 -7.22 4.11 -21.58
CA GLU A 24 -7.64 4.84 -22.77
C GLU A 24 -6.68 5.98 -23.14
N TYR A 25 -6.54 6.22 -24.44
CA TYR A 25 -5.76 7.31 -25.01
C TYR A 25 -6.40 7.78 -26.33
N CYS A 26 -5.84 8.80 -26.97
CA CYS A 26 -6.38 9.31 -28.23
C CYS A 26 -6.18 8.30 -29.38
N HIS A 27 -7.25 7.98 -30.10
CA HIS A 27 -7.24 7.04 -31.23
C HIS A 27 -7.38 7.71 -32.60
N CYS A 28 -7.09 9.02 -32.73
CA CYS A 28 -7.01 9.64 -34.05
C CYS A 28 -5.85 9.05 -34.88
N ASP A 29 -5.91 9.19 -36.20
CA ASP A 29 -4.96 8.56 -37.13
C ASP A 29 -3.50 8.91 -36.82
N ASP A 30 -3.21 10.17 -36.46
CA ASP A 30 -1.86 10.61 -36.09
C ASP A 30 -1.36 9.96 -34.79
N CYS A 31 -2.23 9.88 -33.76
CA CYS A 31 -1.87 9.24 -32.50
C CYS A 31 -1.65 7.75 -32.69
N LEU A 32 -2.52 7.07 -33.45
CA LEU A 32 -2.35 5.65 -33.76
C LEU A 32 -1.09 5.39 -34.56
N LYS A 33 -0.76 6.26 -35.52
CA LYS A 33 0.49 6.18 -36.29
C LYS A 33 1.70 6.30 -35.37
N LEU A 34 1.69 7.23 -34.42
CA LEU A 34 2.79 7.38 -33.46
C LEU A 34 2.93 6.16 -32.55
N VAL A 35 1.85 5.64 -31.98
CA VAL A 35 1.85 4.42 -31.15
C VAL A 35 2.34 3.20 -31.95
N LYS A 36 1.87 3.02 -33.18
CA LYS A 36 2.29 1.92 -34.06
C LYS A 36 3.74 2.03 -34.53
N SER A 37 4.34 3.22 -34.44
CA SER A 37 5.71 3.45 -34.89
C SER A 37 6.78 2.95 -33.91
N ASP A 38 6.39 2.50 -32.71
CA ASP A 38 7.24 1.82 -31.74
C ASP A 38 6.80 0.36 -31.59
N GLU A 39 7.75 -0.57 -31.51
CA GLU A 39 7.47 -2.01 -31.38
C GLU A 39 6.72 -2.38 -30.10
N ALA A 40 6.82 -1.57 -29.03
CA ALA A 40 6.08 -1.84 -27.79
C ALA A 40 4.59 -1.49 -27.93
N HIS A 41 4.19 -0.76 -28.99
CA HIS A 41 2.82 -0.27 -29.21
C HIS A 41 2.21 0.39 -27.97
N THR A 42 3.05 1.10 -27.21
CA THR A 42 2.65 1.75 -25.97
C THR A 42 2.14 3.15 -26.25
N SER A 43 1.05 3.57 -25.62
CA SER A 43 0.58 4.95 -25.70
C SER A 43 1.40 5.92 -24.87
N ALA A 44 2.38 5.44 -24.08
CA ALA A 44 3.36 6.26 -23.40
C ALA A 44 4.08 7.25 -24.34
N VAL A 45 4.29 6.87 -25.61
CA VAL A 45 4.94 7.74 -26.61
C VAL A 45 4.23 9.06 -26.83
N LEU A 46 2.89 9.07 -26.76
CA LEU A 46 2.07 10.28 -26.92
C LEU A 46 2.34 11.27 -25.78
N TYR A 47 2.43 10.74 -24.56
CA TYR A 47 2.63 11.56 -23.37
C TYR A 47 4.08 12.00 -23.21
N ILE A 48 5.05 11.19 -23.65
CA ILE A 48 6.46 11.59 -23.74
C ILE A 48 6.61 12.80 -24.65
N ASP A 49 6.00 12.76 -25.84
CA ASP A 49 6.02 13.86 -26.80
C ASP A 49 5.42 15.14 -26.19
N LEU A 50 4.24 15.04 -25.57
CA LEU A 50 3.59 16.15 -24.87
C LEU A 50 4.46 16.73 -23.75
N VAL A 51 5.05 15.88 -22.90
CA VAL A 51 5.88 16.31 -21.77
C VAL A 51 7.14 17.02 -22.27
N ASN A 52 7.78 16.51 -23.32
CA ASN A 52 8.94 17.15 -23.94
C ASN A 52 8.60 18.51 -24.57
N TYR A 53 7.45 18.60 -25.27
CA TYR A 53 6.96 19.85 -25.83
C TYR A 53 6.76 20.92 -24.74
N VAL A 54 6.08 20.54 -23.65
CA VAL A 54 5.82 21.43 -22.51
C VAL A 54 7.13 21.86 -21.85
N ALA A 55 8.06 20.93 -21.62
CA ALA A 55 9.33 21.24 -21.01
C ALA A 55 10.17 22.19 -21.87
N THR A 56 10.27 21.95 -23.17
CA THR A 56 11.00 22.81 -24.12
C THR A 56 10.42 24.23 -24.14
N THR A 57 9.10 24.35 -24.02
CA THR A 57 8.41 25.65 -24.02
C THR A 57 8.59 26.42 -22.71
N LEU A 58 8.55 25.72 -21.57
CA LEU A 58 8.44 26.38 -20.26
C LEU A 58 9.77 26.48 -19.48
N LEU A 59 10.75 25.62 -19.74
CA LEU A 59 12.05 25.67 -19.06
C LEU A 59 12.84 26.97 -19.28
N PRO A 60 12.80 27.64 -20.45
CA PRO A 60 13.46 28.95 -20.60
C PRO A 60 12.93 29.99 -19.62
N LYS A 61 11.64 29.94 -19.28
CA LYS A 61 11.01 30.85 -18.30
C LYS A 61 11.17 30.34 -16.86
N TYR A 62 11.11 29.02 -16.65
CA TYR A 62 11.13 28.38 -15.33
C TYR A 62 12.21 27.29 -15.26
N PRO A 63 13.50 27.65 -15.20
CA PRO A 63 14.60 26.70 -15.37
C PRO A 63 14.72 25.65 -14.26
N LYS A 64 14.06 25.86 -13.11
CA LYS A 64 14.02 24.87 -12.00
C LYS A 64 12.76 24.02 -12.01
N ALA A 65 11.90 24.15 -13.02
CA ALA A 65 10.70 23.35 -13.14
C ALA A 65 11.02 21.91 -13.59
N HIS A 66 10.16 20.97 -13.18
CA HIS A 66 10.22 19.57 -13.54
C HIS A 66 8.84 19.11 -14.03
N PHE A 67 8.80 18.41 -15.15
CA PHE A 67 7.58 17.89 -15.78
C PHE A 67 7.62 16.38 -15.80
N ASN A 68 6.68 15.73 -15.11
CA ASN A 68 6.73 14.29 -14.90
C ASN A 68 5.54 13.57 -15.53
N LEU A 69 5.82 12.45 -16.18
CA LEU A 69 4.84 11.47 -16.64
C LEU A 69 4.65 10.40 -15.56
N LEU A 70 3.42 10.13 -15.16
CA LEU A 70 3.13 8.98 -14.30
C LEU A 70 3.14 7.70 -15.13
N SER A 71 4.10 6.80 -14.92
CA SER A 71 4.11 5.46 -15.53
C SER A 71 3.05 4.58 -14.87
N TYR A 72 1.81 4.72 -15.36
CA TYR A 72 0.61 4.05 -14.88
C TYR A 72 -0.44 3.97 -16.00
N GLY A 73 -1.35 2.99 -15.93
CA GLY A 73 -2.46 2.84 -16.88
C GLY A 73 -1.98 2.85 -18.34
N ALA A 74 -2.49 3.79 -19.13
CA ALA A 74 -2.12 4.00 -20.53
C ALA A 74 -0.60 4.18 -20.76
N SER A 75 0.13 4.74 -19.80
CA SER A 75 1.58 4.99 -19.91
C SER A 75 2.44 4.03 -19.06
N TYR A 76 1.93 2.83 -18.80
CA TYR A 76 2.62 1.83 -17.99
C TYR A 76 3.93 1.32 -18.63
N THR A 77 3.89 1.00 -19.92
CA THR A 77 4.98 0.34 -20.64
C THR A 77 5.91 1.38 -21.27
N PRO A 78 7.24 1.34 -21.03
CA PRO A 78 8.17 2.21 -21.75
C PRO A 78 8.24 1.86 -23.24
N PRO A 79 8.54 2.82 -24.13
CA PRO A 79 8.81 2.54 -25.54
C PRO A 79 10.07 1.70 -25.73
N ARG A 80 10.17 1.01 -26.87
CA ARG A 80 11.36 0.22 -27.23
C ARG A 80 12.42 1.06 -27.93
N ASP A 81 12.02 2.02 -28.76
CA ASP A 81 12.90 3.01 -29.36
C ASP A 81 13.18 4.15 -28.37
N THR A 82 14.07 3.87 -27.43
CA THR A 82 14.42 4.79 -26.32
C THR A 82 15.19 6.02 -26.78
N LYS A 83 15.77 5.99 -27.99
CA LYS A 83 16.47 7.14 -28.58
C LYS A 83 15.47 8.14 -29.14
N ARG A 84 14.49 7.67 -29.93
CA ARG A 84 13.46 8.53 -30.51
C ARG A 84 12.56 9.13 -29.44
N PHE A 85 12.17 8.33 -28.46
CA PHE A 85 11.29 8.76 -27.37
C PHE A 85 12.05 9.15 -26.11
N ARG A 86 13.26 9.69 -26.24
CA ARG A 86 14.04 10.16 -25.10
C ARG A 86 13.36 11.36 -24.45
N MET A 87 13.24 11.32 -23.13
CA MET A 87 12.74 12.43 -22.32
C MET A 87 13.86 13.47 -22.11
N GLY A 88 13.58 14.73 -22.43
CA GLY A 88 14.56 15.83 -22.45
C GLY A 88 14.87 16.43 -21.07
N PRO A 89 15.70 17.49 -21.00
CA PRO A 89 16.01 18.19 -19.76
C PRO A 89 14.74 18.62 -19.01
N GLY A 90 14.78 18.59 -17.68
CA GLY A 90 13.65 19.00 -16.83
C GLY A 90 12.43 18.07 -16.88
N THR A 91 12.52 16.91 -17.55
CA THR A 91 11.44 15.92 -17.57
C THR A 91 11.78 14.68 -16.73
N GLY A 92 10.79 13.87 -16.39
CA GLY A 92 11.00 12.64 -15.62
C GLY A 92 9.78 11.73 -15.56
N VAL A 93 9.94 10.62 -14.86
CA VAL A 93 8.88 9.62 -14.69
C VAL A 93 8.55 9.42 -13.23
N ALA A 94 7.29 9.58 -12.86
CA ALA A 94 6.75 9.07 -11.61
C ALA A 94 6.37 7.61 -11.79
N PHE A 95 7.11 6.70 -11.17
CA PHE A 95 7.02 5.26 -11.41
C PHE A 95 6.00 4.62 -10.47
N ALA A 96 4.84 4.23 -10.99
CA ALA A 96 3.77 3.59 -10.23
C ALA A 96 3.70 2.09 -10.53
N HIS A 97 4.01 1.24 -9.55
CA HIS A 97 3.92 -0.21 -9.72
C HIS A 97 2.82 -0.75 -8.79
N HIS A 98 1.60 -0.69 -9.29
CA HIS A 98 0.39 -1.03 -8.54
C HIS A 98 0.14 -2.54 -8.46
N TRP A 99 0.06 -3.21 -9.62
CA TRP A 99 -0.27 -4.63 -9.75
C TRP A 99 0.90 -5.53 -9.35
N ARG A 100 1.23 -5.54 -8.05
CA ARG A 100 2.36 -6.26 -7.47
C ARG A 100 1.99 -6.85 -6.11
N ASN A 101 2.86 -7.72 -5.61
CA ASN A 101 2.81 -8.17 -4.22
C ASN A 101 3.43 -7.09 -3.31
N HIS A 102 2.60 -6.42 -2.51
CA HIS A 102 3.01 -5.37 -1.55
C HIS A 102 3.57 -5.92 -0.24
N GLY A 103 3.67 -7.25 -0.14
CA GLY A 103 4.32 -7.94 0.96
C GLY A 103 5.83 -8.06 0.82
N ILE A 104 6.38 -7.66 -0.34
CA ILE A 104 7.81 -7.73 -0.65
C ILE A 104 8.34 -6.37 -1.16
N PRO A 105 9.65 -6.10 -0.99
CA PRO A 105 10.26 -4.88 -1.50
C PRO A 105 10.05 -4.71 -3.01
N ILE A 106 9.96 -3.46 -3.46
CA ILE A 106 9.62 -3.09 -4.84
C ILE A 106 10.49 -3.76 -5.90
N ASN A 107 11.79 -3.81 -5.68
CA ASN A 107 12.77 -4.43 -6.58
C ASN A 107 12.68 -5.96 -6.62
N CYS A 108 11.96 -6.57 -5.68
CA CYS A 108 11.71 -8.01 -5.64
C CYS A 108 10.42 -8.40 -6.35
N CYS A 109 9.58 -7.43 -6.72
CA CYS A 109 8.35 -7.70 -7.45
C CYS A 109 8.63 -8.14 -8.88
N GLU A 110 7.74 -9.01 -9.36
CA GLU A 110 7.74 -9.40 -10.77
C GLU A 110 7.60 -8.18 -11.67
N ARG A 111 8.25 -8.20 -12.83
CA ARG A 111 8.16 -7.17 -13.87
C ARG A 111 8.69 -5.78 -13.49
N PHE A 112 8.93 -5.49 -12.20
CA PHE A 112 9.43 -4.19 -11.76
C PHE A 112 10.78 -3.86 -12.39
N MET A 113 11.79 -4.72 -12.20
CA MET A 113 13.16 -4.44 -12.67
C MET A 113 13.26 -4.28 -14.19
N PRO A 114 12.69 -5.17 -15.03
CA PRO A 114 12.68 -4.96 -16.48
C PRO A 114 12.02 -3.65 -16.88
N ARG A 115 10.89 -3.29 -16.26
CA ARG A 115 10.17 -2.04 -16.57
C ARG A 115 10.95 -0.82 -16.12
N PHE A 116 11.54 -0.86 -14.93
CA PHE A 116 12.38 0.22 -14.41
C PHE A 116 13.60 0.46 -15.30
N LEU A 117 14.29 -0.61 -15.71
CA LEU A 117 15.43 -0.50 -16.61
C LEU A 117 15.01 0.04 -17.99
N GLY A 118 13.87 -0.38 -18.54
CA GLY A 118 13.33 0.19 -19.79
C GLY A 118 13.07 1.69 -19.69
N TRP A 119 12.42 2.14 -18.62
CA TRP A 119 12.23 3.58 -18.39
C TRP A 119 13.53 4.34 -18.14
N ARG A 120 14.54 3.70 -17.56
CA ARG A 120 15.85 4.31 -17.28
C ARG A 120 16.65 4.62 -18.55
N GLU A 121 16.39 3.90 -19.63
CA GLU A 121 16.92 4.22 -20.95
C GLU A 121 16.18 5.41 -21.60
N VAL A 122 14.97 5.71 -21.13
CA VAL A 122 14.09 6.78 -21.67
C VAL A 122 14.24 8.09 -20.90
N CYS A 123 14.47 8.05 -19.59
CA CYS A 123 14.57 9.24 -18.74
C CYS A 123 15.61 9.08 -17.63
N ASP A 124 16.18 10.20 -17.20
CA ASP A 124 17.23 10.23 -16.15
C ASP A 124 16.69 10.53 -14.75
N ARG A 125 15.45 11.03 -14.67
CA ARG A 125 14.84 11.52 -13.44
C ARG A 125 13.63 10.68 -13.06
N PHE A 126 13.64 10.15 -11.84
CA PHE A 126 12.58 9.31 -11.31
C PHE A 126 11.97 9.86 -10.03
N LEU A 127 10.65 9.76 -9.96
CA LEU A 127 9.88 9.81 -8.72
C LEU A 127 9.26 8.44 -8.48
N PHE A 128 8.98 8.06 -7.23
CA PHE A 128 8.21 6.86 -6.92
C PHE A 128 6.75 7.20 -6.64
N TRP A 129 5.86 6.27 -6.98
CA TRP A 129 4.48 6.25 -6.52
C TRP A 129 4.18 4.87 -5.94
N GLU A 130 4.11 4.81 -4.61
CA GLU A 130 3.94 3.56 -3.87
C GLU A 130 2.52 3.40 -3.32
N TYR A 131 2.12 2.15 -3.11
CA TYR A 131 0.80 1.78 -2.62
C TYR A 131 1.00 0.87 -1.39
N TYR A 132 0.63 1.36 -0.21
CA TYR A 132 0.93 0.70 1.06
C TYR A 132 -0.31 0.47 1.92
N THR A 133 -1.44 0.24 1.26
CA THR A 133 -2.72 -0.10 1.90
C THR A 133 -3.54 -1.00 0.99
N ASN A 134 -4.56 -1.62 1.55
CA ASN A 134 -5.61 -2.29 0.77
C ASN A 134 -6.76 -1.30 0.50
N PHE A 135 -6.86 -0.79 -0.74
CA PHE A 135 -7.91 0.12 -1.18
C PHE A 135 -9.30 -0.54 -1.26
N ARG A 136 -9.36 -1.87 -1.37
CA ARG A 136 -10.64 -2.60 -1.30
C ARG A 136 -11.20 -2.60 0.12
N CYS A 137 -10.35 -2.80 1.12
CA CYS A 137 -10.72 -2.75 2.52
C CYS A 137 -9.56 -2.21 3.37
N TYR A 138 -9.61 -0.90 3.67
CA TYR A 138 -8.58 -0.23 4.48
C TYR A 138 -8.42 -0.82 5.87
N LEU A 139 -9.46 -1.48 6.39
CA LEU A 139 -9.50 -2.01 7.76
C LEU A 139 -8.84 -3.38 7.88
N ASN A 140 -8.61 -4.06 6.74
CA ASN A 140 -7.85 -5.29 6.72
C ASN A 140 -6.39 -4.97 7.14
N PRO A 141 -5.79 -5.77 8.02
CA PRO A 141 -4.36 -5.69 8.30
C PRO A 141 -3.57 -5.78 6.99
N PHE A 142 -2.50 -4.98 6.87
CA PHE A 142 -1.68 -4.93 5.66
C PHE A 142 -0.20 -5.09 6.03
N PRO A 143 0.39 -6.30 5.89
CA PRO A 143 1.68 -6.65 6.49
C PRO A 143 2.88 -6.18 5.66
N ASN A 144 3.11 -4.87 5.59
CA ASN A 144 4.17 -4.28 4.75
C ASN A 144 5.18 -3.38 5.50
N THR A 145 5.09 -3.25 6.82
CA THR A 145 5.98 -2.37 7.59
C THR A 145 7.46 -2.77 7.45
N ASP A 146 7.75 -4.07 7.31
CA ASP A 146 9.10 -4.62 7.16
C ASP A 146 9.72 -4.40 5.77
N ILE A 147 8.92 -4.02 4.76
CA ILE A 147 9.44 -3.78 3.40
C ILE A 147 9.85 -2.34 3.15
N LEU A 148 9.44 -1.40 4.03
CA LEU A 148 9.70 0.03 3.87
C LEU A 148 11.20 0.30 3.75
N GLY A 149 12.01 -0.15 4.71
CA GLY A 149 13.47 0.06 4.70
C GLY A 149 14.13 -0.39 3.38
N PRO A 150 14.02 -1.68 3.00
CA PRO A 150 14.58 -2.15 1.73
C PRO A 150 14.05 -1.43 0.48
N ALA A 151 12.76 -1.06 0.43
CA ALA A 151 12.18 -0.36 -0.71
C ALA A 151 12.74 1.07 -0.85
N PHE A 152 12.80 1.84 0.24
CA PHE A 152 13.35 3.19 0.21
C PHE A 152 14.87 3.21 0.00
N LYS A 153 15.58 2.22 0.54
CA LYS A 153 17.00 2.04 0.25
C LYS A 153 17.25 1.80 -1.24
N PHE A 154 16.40 0.99 -1.90
CA PHE A 154 16.46 0.81 -3.35
C PHE A 154 16.26 2.13 -4.11
N TYR A 155 15.27 2.95 -3.70
CA TYR A 155 15.03 4.25 -4.32
C TYR A 155 16.22 5.20 -4.17
N LEU A 156 16.81 5.28 -2.98
CA LEU A 156 18.03 6.06 -2.72
C LEU A 156 19.19 5.59 -3.61
N ASP A 157 19.46 4.28 -3.63
CA ASP A 157 20.57 3.68 -4.39
C ASP A 157 20.42 3.87 -5.91
N ASN A 158 19.19 4.04 -6.38
CA ASN A 158 18.87 4.29 -7.78
C ASN A 158 18.57 5.75 -8.10
N LYS A 159 18.87 6.68 -7.18
CA LYS A 159 18.77 8.13 -7.37
C LYS A 159 17.36 8.61 -7.74
N PHE A 160 16.33 8.04 -7.12
CA PHE A 160 15.00 8.63 -7.17
C PHE A 160 15.01 9.94 -6.38
N ASP A 161 14.42 11.00 -6.94
CA ASP A 161 14.40 12.34 -6.33
C ASP A 161 13.44 12.44 -5.13
N GLY A 162 12.54 11.46 -4.99
CA GLY A 162 11.47 11.45 -4.00
C GLY A 162 10.21 10.82 -4.59
N GLY A 163 9.06 11.10 -3.97
CA GLY A 163 7.81 10.53 -4.46
C GLY A 163 6.66 10.62 -3.48
N PHE A 164 5.62 9.87 -3.81
CA PHE A 164 4.37 9.81 -3.06
C PHE A 164 4.06 8.37 -2.67
N CYS A 165 3.45 8.20 -1.50
CA CYS A 165 2.94 6.91 -1.06
C CYS A 165 1.45 7.07 -0.76
N GLN A 166 0.63 6.34 -1.50
CA GLN A 166 -0.77 6.15 -1.16
C GLN A 166 -0.86 5.16 0.00
N MET A 167 -1.34 5.66 1.13
CA MET A 167 -1.53 4.89 2.36
C MET A 167 -3.02 4.85 2.70
N THR A 168 -3.34 4.29 3.87
CA THR A 168 -4.70 4.32 4.41
C THR A 168 -5.24 5.74 4.58
N ASN A 169 -6.55 5.89 4.40
CA ASN A 169 -7.34 7.09 4.68
C ASN A 169 -8.13 7.02 6.00
N SER A 170 -7.87 6.01 6.85
CA SER A 170 -8.56 5.83 8.13
C SER A 170 -7.58 5.44 9.24
N ARG A 171 -7.60 6.12 10.38
CA ARG A 171 -6.85 5.70 11.58
C ARG A 171 -7.40 4.45 12.27
N LEU A 172 -8.57 3.95 11.87
CA LEU A 172 -9.04 2.63 12.29
C LEU A 172 -8.34 1.48 11.54
N THR A 173 -7.59 1.79 10.47
CA THR A 173 -6.70 0.82 9.85
C THR A 173 -5.63 0.38 10.87
N PRO A 174 -5.37 -0.93 10.99
CA PRO A 174 -4.33 -1.43 11.86
C PRO A 174 -2.99 -0.76 11.56
N PHE A 175 -2.33 -0.23 12.59
CA PHE A 175 -1.02 0.42 12.48
C PHE A 175 -0.96 1.66 11.58
N ALA A 176 -2.07 2.36 11.32
CA ALA A 176 -2.11 3.55 10.47
C ALA A 176 -1.03 4.59 10.86
N ASP A 177 -1.05 5.06 12.11
CA ASP A 177 -0.12 6.10 12.57
C ASP A 177 1.33 5.59 12.66
N LEU A 178 1.54 4.34 13.08
CA LEU A 178 2.85 3.67 13.05
C LEU A 178 3.44 3.68 11.63
N ASN A 179 2.67 3.19 10.65
CA ASN A 179 3.13 3.09 9.27
C ASN A 179 3.41 4.47 8.67
N TRP A 180 2.56 5.47 8.93
CA TRP A 180 2.82 6.84 8.52
C TRP A 180 4.10 7.40 9.14
N TRP A 181 4.29 7.23 10.44
CA TRP A 181 5.46 7.74 11.16
C TRP A 181 6.75 7.07 10.68
N VAL A 182 6.79 5.74 10.64
CA VAL A 182 7.96 4.96 10.21
C VAL A 182 8.31 5.29 8.77
N LYS A 183 7.33 5.32 7.86
CA LYS A 183 7.54 5.70 6.46
C LYS A 183 8.13 7.11 6.34
N ASN A 184 7.61 8.09 7.07
CA ASN A 184 8.15 9.46 7.02
C ASN A 184 9.59 9.53 7.56
N ARG A 185 9.94 8.76 8.59
CA ARG A 185 11.31 8.67 9.11
C ARG A 185 12.26 8.02 8.09
N ILE A 186 11.84 6.94 7.45
CA ILE A 186 12.64 6.25 6.43
C ILE A 186 12.77 7.10 5.16
N MET A 187 11.73 7.83 4.75
CA MET A 187 11.83 8.77 3.62
C MET A 187 12.83 9.90 3.90
N TRP A 188 12.94 10.34 5.15
CA TRP A 188 13.93 11.35 5.55
C TRP A 188 15.35 10.77 5.60
N ASN A 189 15.52 9.54 6.09
CA ASN A 189 16.78 8.83 6.13
C ASN A 189 16.60 7.35 5.73
N PRO A 190 16.79 7.00 4.45
CA PRO A 190 16.62 5.62 3.98
C PRO A 190 17.66 4.62 4.50
N ASP A 191 18.74 5.10 5.14
CA ASP A 191 19.74 4.26 5.81
C ASP A 191 19.34 3.91 7.27
N ALA A 192 18.24 4.46 7.78
CA ALA A 192 17.75 4.15 9.11
C ALA A 192 17.23 2.70 9.21
N ASP A 193 17.47 2.06 10.37
CA ASP A 193 16.90 0.76 10.66
C ASP A 193 15.39 0.88 10.94
N ALA A 194 14.58 0.36 10.02
CA ALA A 194 13.13 0.38 10.11
C ALA A 194 12.60 -0.37 11.35
N GLN A 195 13.26 -1.44 11.80
CA GLN A 195 12.80 -2.19 12.98
C GLN A 195 13.02 -1.39 14.27
N ILE A 196 14.18 -0.74 14.42
CA ILE A 196 14.44 0.16 15.55
C ILE A 196 13.39 1.28 15.59
N LEU A 197 13.04 1.85 14.43
CA LEU A 197 12.00 2.86 14.33
C LEU A 197 10.62 2.33 14.74
N VAL A 198 10.26 1.12 14.29
CA VAL A 198 9.00 0.47 14.66
C VAL A 198 8.93 0.24 16.17
N ASP A 199 9.97 -0.34 16.76
CA ASP A 199 10.00 -0.64 18.19
C ASP A 199 9.95 0.65 19.02
N HIS A 200 10.71 1.67 18.64
CA HIS A 200 10.67 2.99 19.27
C HIS A 200 9.26 3.61 19.24
N TYR A 201 8.58 3.55 18.10
CA TYR A 201 7.21 4.06 18.01
C TYR A 201 6.27 3.25 18.90
N ILE A 202 6.37 1.91 18.86
CA ILE A 202 5.46 1.04 19.61
C ILE A 202 5.61 1.27 21.12
N GLU A 203 6.85 1.36 21.60
CA GLU A 203 7.16 1.66 23.01
C GLU A 203 6.59 3.02 23.43
N GLY A 204 6.85 4.07 22.65
CA GLY A 204 6.41 5.43 22.97
C GLY A 204 4.89 5.63 22.90
N ALA A 205 4.27 5.15 21.82
CA ALA A 205 2.84 5.36 21.55
C ALA A 205 1.95 4.49 22.43
N TYR A 206 2.35 3.23 22.69
CA TYR A 206 1.48 2.25 23.38
C TYR A 206 1.88 1.95 24.82
N GLY A 207 3.06 2.38 25.29
CA GLY A 207 3.47 2.29 26.71
C GLY A 207 3.30 0.88 27.30
N PRO A 208 2.53 0.70 28.39
CA PRO A 208 2.29 -0.63 28.97
C PRO A 208 1.77 -1.70 27.99
N ALA A 209 1.04 -1.29 26.95
CA ALA A 209 0.53 -2.19 25.91
C ALA A 209 1.56 -2.55 24.83
N ALA A 210 2.74 -1.91 24.81
CA ALA A 210 3.71 -2.01 23.72
C ALA A 210 4.02 -3.46 23.31
N HIS A 211 4.31 -4.34 24.27
CA HIS A 211 4.63 -5.74 23.98
C HIS A 211 3.46 -6.53 23.36
N HIS A 212 2.21 -6.23 23.75
CA HIS A 212 1.02 -6.81 23.15
C HIS A 212 0.78 -6.28 21.72
N VAL A 213 1.05 -5.00 21.49
CA VAL A 213 0.95 -4.39 20.16
C VAL A 213 2.03 -4.93 19.22
N ARG A 214 3.27 -5.07 19.70
CA ARG A 214 4.36 -5.70 18.95
C ARG A 214 4.00 -7.14 18.58
N ARG A 215 3.40 -7.89 19.49
CA ARG A 215 2.93 -9.25 19.22
C ARG A 215 1.93 -9.31 18.06
N TYR A 216 0.99 -8.36 17.97
CA TYR A 216 0.09 -8.28 16.81
C TYR A 216 0.89 -8.05 15.51
N LEU A 217 1.80 -7.08 15.48
CA LEU A 217 2.62 -6.82 14.30
C LEU A 217 3.43 -8.06 13.88
N ASP A 218 4.02 -8.76 14.84
CA ASP A 218 4.79 -9.99 14.59
C ASP A 218 3.92 -11.09 13.97
N ILE A 219 2.69 -11.25 14.44
CA ILE A 219 1.76 -12.25 13.88
C ILE A 219 1.50 -11.96 12.41
N ILE A 220 1.13 -10.72 12.03
CA ILE A 220 0.81 -10.41 10.63
C ILE A 220 2.04 -10.50 9.71
N LEU A 221 3.22 -10.13 10.21
CA LEU A 221 4.46 -10.25 9.46
C LEU A 221 4.91 -11.70 9.31
N HIS A 222 4.74 -12.52 10.35
CA HIS A 222 5.01 -13.95 10.29
C HIS A 222 4.04 -14.66 9.34
N ALA A 223 2.74 -14.36 9.43
CA ALA A 223 1.69 -14.96 8.62
C ALA A 223 1.95 -14.74 7.12
N LYS A 224 2.30 -13.50 6.72
CA LYS A 224 2.77 -13.20 5.35
C LYS A 224 3.95 -14.08 4.92
N ARG A 225 4.91 -14.33 5.81
CA ARG A 225 6.14 -15.08 5.50
C ARG A 225 5.96 -16.59 5.53
N ARG A 226 4.90 -17.10 6.17
CA ARG A 226 4.59 -18.52 6.28
C ARG A 226 4.42 -19.17 4.91
N GLN A 227 3.74 -18.47 4.00
CA GLN A 227 3.55 -18.92 2.62
C GLN A 227 4.32 -18.00 1.67
N ARG A 228 5.35 -18.56 1.02
CA ARG A 228 6.23 -17.79 0.10
C ARG A 228 5.50 -17.15 -1.09
N TRP A 229 4.34 -17.69 -1.44
CA TRP A 229 3.50 -17.23 -2.54
C TRP A 229 2.30 -16.40 -2.07
N ALA A 230 2.18 -16.09 -0.78
CA ALA A 230 1.11 -15.25 -0.26
C ALA A 230 1.10 -13.91 -0.99
N TRP A 231 0.00 -13.65 -1.71
CA TRP A 231 -0.19 -12.43 -2.47
C TRP A 231 -0.78 -11.34 -1.58
N ILE A 232 0.02 -10.34 -1.20
CA ILE A 232 -0.47 -9.16 -0.48
C ILE A 232 -0.85 -8.10 -1.50
N GLY A 233 -2.10 -8.15 -1.97
CA GLY A 233 -2.65 -7.21 -2.94
C GLY A 233 -3.36 -6.02 -2.30
N ASP A 234 -3.39 -4.90 -3.01
CA ASP A 234 -4.04 -3.65 -2.62
C ASP A 234 -5.54 -3.58 -2.99
N TYR A 235 -6.08 -4.62 -3.64
CA TYR A 235 -7.51 -4.77 -3.94
C TYR A 235 -8.03 -6.17 -3.60
N VAL A 236 -7.76 -6.64 -2.37
CA VAL A 236 -8.20 -7.95 -1.87
C VAL A 236 -9.37 -7.77 -0.89
N ASP A 237 -10.39 -8.62 -0.97
CA ASP A 237 -11.60 -8.48 -0.14
C ASP A 237 -11.35 -8.87 1.33
N ASP A 238 -10.52 -9.90 1.59
CA ASP A 238 -10.25 -10.43 2.93
C ASP A 238 -8.76 -10.72 3.21
N THR A 239 -8.49 -11.33 4.36
CA THR A 239 -7.16 -11.72 4.84
C THR A 239 -6.90 -13.23 4.79
N GLY A 240 -7.82 -14.03 4.26
CA GLY A 240 -7.76 -15.50 4.27
C GLY A 240 -6.59 -16.07 3.48
N ASN A 241 -6.04 -15.29 2.55
CA ASN A 241 -4.83 -15.61 1.78
C ASN A 241 -3.53 -15.63 2.61
N TYR A 242 -3.50 -15.04 3.82
CA TYR A 242 -2.30 -15.06 4.66
C TYR A 242 -2.56 -15.21 6.16
N LEU A 243 -3.71 -14.77 6.69
CA LEU A 243 -4.11 -14.98 8.08
C LEU A 243 -4.96 -16.24 8.24
N GLU A 244 -4.43 -17.18 9.02
CA GLU A 244 -5.17 -18.34 9.50
C GLU A 244 -6.03 -17.95 10.71
N ALA A 245 -7.07 -18.75 11.00
CA ALA A 245 -7.96 -18.49 12.13
C ALA A 245 -7.21 -18.45 13.49
N GLY A 246 -6.18 -19.30 13.65
CA GLY A 246 -5.31 -19.28 14.83
C GLY A 246 -4.54 -17.98 15.00
N ASP A 247 -4.08 -17.37 13.90
CA ASP A 247 -3.43 -16.05 13.93
C ASP A 247 -4.40 -14.99 14.44
N ILE A 248 -5.65 -15.01 13.96
CA ILE A 248 -6.68 -14.05 14.36
C ILE A 248 -7.02 -14.19 15.85
N ILE A 249 -7.14 -15.40 16.38
CA ILE A 249 -7.38 -15.63 17.81
C ILE A 249 -6.24 -15.05 18.66
N GLU A 250 -4.98 -15.25 18.24
CA GLU A 250 -3.82 -14.70 18.92
C GLU A 250 -3.77 -13.16 18.83
N ILE A 251 -4.18 -12.58 17.71
CA ILE A 251 -4.34 -11.13 17.54
C ILE A 251 -5.38 -10.61 18.52
N MET A 252 -6.55 -11.25 18.60
CA MET A 252 -7.63 -10.85 19.51
C MET A 252 -7.19 -10.92 20.97
N ARG A 253 -6.48 -11.99 21.37
CA ARG A 253 -5.89 -12.11 22.71
C ARG A 253 -4.90 -11.00 23.01
N ALA A 254 -3.99 -10.72 22.07
CA ALA A 254 -3.00 -9.66 22.23
C ALA A 254 -3.70 -8.30 22.43
N LEU A 255 -4.71 -7.99 21.62
CA LEU A 255 -5.45 -6.73 21.71
C LEU A 255 -6.34 -6.62 22.96
N GLN A 256 -6.94 -7.72 23.43
CA GLN A 256 -7.66 -7.75 24.72
C GLN A 256 -6.71 -7.46 25.89
N LYS A 257 -5.52 -8.06 25.89
CA LYS A 257 -4.50 -7.78 26.91
C LYS A 257 -3.95 -6.35 26.79
N ALA A 258 -3.77 -5.84 25.58
CA ALA A 258 -3.40 -4.45 25.33
C ALA A 258 -4.43 -3.49 25.97
N LEU A 259 -5.72 -3.67 25.68
CA LEU A 259 -6.81 -2.87 26.27
C LEU A 259 -6.80 -2.93 27.80
N PHE A 260 -6.61 -4.11 28.39
CA PHE A 260 -6.54 -4.26 29.85
C PHE A 260 -5.35 -3.49 30.44
N SER A 261 -4.17 -3.61 29.82
CA SER A 261 -2.93 -3.00 30.31
C SER A 261 -2.96 -1.47 30.33
N ILE A 262 -3.80 -0.83 29.51
CA ILE A 262 -3.93 0.64 29.43
C ILE A 262 -5.16 1.20 30.12
N ALA A 263 -5.99 0.37 30.77
CA ALA A 263 -7.29 0.78 31.30
C ALA A 263 -7.20 1.97 32.28
N LYS A 264 -6.10 2.04 33.04
CA LYS A 264 -5.80 3.11 34.01
C LYS A 264 -4.62 3.99 33.61
N ASP A 265 -4.13 3.88 32.38
CA ASP A 265 -3.01 4.69 31.91
C ASP A 265 -3.42 6.17 31.93
N PRO A 266 -2.64 7.11 32.49
CA PRO A 266 -3.06 8.51 32.56
C PRO A 266 -3.07 9.22 31.19
N ASN A 267 -2.30 8.73 30.21
CA ASN A 267 -2.22 9.32 28.88
C ASN A 267 -3.44 8.94 28.03
N ILE A 268 -4.35 9.91 27.84
CA ILE A 268 -5.56 9.76 27.03
C ILE A 268 -5.22 9.32 25.59
N GLY A 269 -4.22 9.94 24.96
CA GLY A 269 -3.81 9.63 23.59
C GLY A 269 -3.38 8.16 23.43
N ARG A 270 -2.62 7.63 24.39
CA ARG A 270 -2.24 6.20 24.41
C ARG A 270 -3.46 5.29 24.49
N ARG A 271 -4.44 5.62 25.35
CA ARG A 271 -5.68 4.84 25.46
C ARG A 271 -6.46 4.86 24.15
N ILE A 272 -6.51 5.99 23.47
CA ILE A 272 -7.15 6.14 22.15
C ILE A 272 -6.43 5.29 21.10
N ASP A 273 -5.10 5.36 21.02
CA ASP A 273 -4.34 4.61 20.02
C ASP A 273 -4.46 3.09 20.21
N VAL A 274 -4.48 2.60 21.45
CA VAL A 274 -4.78 1.18 21.73
C VAL A 274 -6.21 0.83 21.33
N ARG A 275 -7.21 1.68 21.62
CA ARG A 275 -8.60 1.44 21.23
C ARG A 275 -8.79 1.41 19.71
N ARG A 276 -8.15 2.33 18.98
CA ARG A 276 -8.14 2.36 17.51
C ARG A 276 -7.55 1.07 16.95
N LEU A 277 -6.44 0.59 17.50
CA LEU A 277 -5.85 -0.68 17.07
C LEU A 277 -6.75 -1.88 17.44
N ALA A 278 -7.33 -1.86 18.64
CA ALA A 278 -8.23 -2.91 19.13
C ALA A 278 -9.54 -3.03 18.34
N PHE A 279 -9.87 -2.04 17.50
CA PHE A 279 -10.92 -2.15 16.48
C PHE A 279 -10.77 -3.40 15.60
N SER A 280 -9.54 -3.89 15.42
CA SER A 280 -9.26 -5.14 14.70
C SER A 280 -9.94 -6.36 15.29
N ILE A 281 -10.26 -6.36 16.60
CA ILE A 281 -11.04 -7.43 17.24
C ILE A 281 -12.42 -7.52 16.57
N ASN A 282 -13.14 -6.39 16.51
CA ASN A 282 -14.47 -6.33 15.92
C ASN A 282 -14.43 -6.57 14.42
N HIS A 283 -13.44 -5.99 13.74
CA HIS A 283 -13.32 -6.15 12.30
C HIS A 283 -13.01 -7.59 11.89
N LEU A 284 -11.95 -8.22 12.43
CA LEU A 284 -11.61 -9.61 12.10
C LEU A 284 -12.67 -10.58 12.63
N GLY A 285 -13.21 -10.33 13.82
CA GLY A 285 -14.31 -11.11 14.39
C GLY A 285 -15.54 -11.11 13.50
N ALA A 286 -15.93 -9.96 12.94
CA ALA A 286 -17.09 -9.87 12.05
C ALA A 286 -16.80 -10.44 10.64
N MET A 287 -15.60 -10.23 10.10
CA MET A 287 -15.24 -10.60 8.71
C MET A 287 -14.81 -12.04 8.55
N ARG A 288 -14.33 -12.70 9.61
CA ARG A 288 -13.77 -14.05 9.58
C ARG A 288 -14.51 -15.03 10.49
N TYR A 289 -15.65 -14.63 11.06
CA TYR A 289 -16.36 -15.36 12.12
C TYR A 289 -16.52 -16.87 11.88
N PRO A 290 -16.99 -17.35 10.71
CA PRO A 290 -17.16 -18.79 10.49
C PRO A 290 -15.84 -19.56 10.65
N ASP A 291 -14.74 -18.99 10.15
CA ASP A 291 -13.40 -19.56 10.24
C ASP A 291 -12.91 -19.67 11.70
N LEU A 292 -13.46 -18.86 12.61
CA LEU A 292 -13.00 -18.78 13.99
C LEU A 292 -13.66 -19.79 14.92
N ILE A 293 -14.84 -20.34 14.59
CA ILE A 293 -15.65 -21.14 15.52
C ILE A 293 -14.88 -22.36 16.07
N GLU A 294 -14.44 -23.26 15.19
CA GLU A 294 -13.73 -24.48 15.61
C GLU A 294 -12.35 -24.18 16.18
N PRO A 295 -11.52 -23.31 15.56
CA PRO A 295 -10.23 -22.93 16.14
C PRO A 295 -10.35 -22.25 17.50
N ALA A 296 -11.40 -21.48 17.76
CA ALA A 296 -11.61 -20.86 19.07
C ALA A 296 -11.93 -21.90 20.14
N LYS A 297 -12.76 -22.91 19.84
CA LYS A 297 -13.00 -24.04 20.75
C LYS A 297 -11.69 -24.75 21.08
N ALA A 298 -10.91 -25.12 20.06
CA ALA A 298 -9.62 -25.79 20.23
C ALA A 298 -8.64 -24.95 21.06
N ALA A 299 -8.62 -23.64 20.84
CA ALA A 299 -7.78 -22.71 21.57
C ALA A 299 -8.32 -22.36 22.97
N ARG A 300 -9.53 -22.79 23.36
CA ARG A 300 -10.25 -22.31 24.56
C ARG A 300 -10.40 -20.78 24.58
N PHE A 301 -10.67 -20.19 23.42
CA PHE A 301 -11.00 -18.78 23.27
C PHE A 301 -12.52 -18.61 23.23
N ARG A 302 -13.05 -17.72 24.08
CA ARG A 302 -14.48 -17.41 24.08
C ARG A 302 -14.78 -16.38 22.98
N LEU A 303 -15.41 -16.83 21.90
CA LEU A 303 -15.99 -15.91 20.91
C LEU A 303 -17.28 -15.29 21.45
N SER A 304 -17.43 -13.99 21.27
CA SER A 304 -18.74 -13.34 21.36
C SER A 304 -19.64 -13.78 20.21
N PRO A 305 -20.97 -13.70 20.36
CA PRO A 305 -21.89 -13.77 19.23
C PRO A 305 -21.46 -12.86 18.06
N TRP A 306 -21.68 -13.30 16.82
CA TRP A 306 -21.30 -12.52 15.63
C TRP A 306 -21.89 -11.10 15.64
N GLN A 307 -23.15 -10.99 16.07
CA GLN A 307 -23.85 -9.72 16.15
C GLN A 307 -23.15 -8.71 17.08
N ASP A 308 -22.46 -9.17 18.13
CA ASP A 308 -21.73 -8.30 19.04
C ASP A 308 -20.49 -7.71 18.37
N TYR A 309 -19.79 -8.48 17.51
CA TYR A 309 -18.68 -7.93 16.73
C TYR A 309 -19.18 -6.89 15.72
N VAL A 310 -20.32 -7.13 15.07
CA VAL A 310 -20.92 -6.16 14.12
C VAL A 310 -21.38 -4.89 14.84
N ASN A 311 -22.06 -5.03 15.97
CA ASN A 311 -22.52 -3.90 16.78
C ASN A 311 -21.33 -3.11 17.34
N GLY A 312 -20.33 -3.79 17.88
CA GLY A 312 -19.09 -3.18 18.35
C GLY A 312 -18.31 -2.50 17.23
N TRP A 313 -18.29 -3.08 16.03
CA TRP A 313 -17.70 -2.45 14.84
C TRP A 313 -18.42 -1.14 14.51
N LYS A 314 -19.76 -1.16 14.45
CA LYS A 314 -20.57 0.04 14.13
C LYS A 314 -20.46 1.11 15.19
N ALA A 315 -20.47 0.72 16.46
CA ALA A 315 -20.29 1.64 17.59
C ALA A 315 -18.92 2.32 17.52
N ALA A 316 -17.84 1.54 17.43
CA ALA A 316 -16.49 2.11 17.37
C ALA A 316 -16.25 2.97 16.11
N ALA A 317 -16.82 2.59 14.96
CA ALA A 317 -16.78 3.40 13.75
C ALA A 317 -17.63 4.68 13.87
N GLY A 318 -18.78 4.61 14.56
CA GLY A 318 -19.62 5.77 14.85
C GLY A 318 -18.94 6.73 15.81
N ASP A 319 -18.37 6.24 16.90
CA ASP A 319 -17.57 7.03 17.85
C ASP A 319 -16.39 7.69 17.13
N TYR A 320 -15.72 6.94 16.25
CA TYR A 320 -14.64 7.47 15.43
C TYR A 320 -15.10 8.64 14.58
N LEU A 321 -16.20 8.51 13.84
CA LEU A 321 -16.66 9.55 12.92
C LEU A 321 -17.24 10.78 13.63
N ASN A 322 -17.69 10.63 14.89
CA ASN A 322 -18.41 11.68 15.61
C ASN A 322 -17.62 12.28 16.80
N SER A 323 -16.36 11.87 17.02
CA SER A 323 -15.53 12.39 18.11
C SER A 323 -14.24 13.00 17.60
N ASP A 324 -14.06 14.30 17.86
CA ASP A 324 -12.80 15.02 17.59
C ASP A 324 -11.63 14.42 18.38
N GLU A 325 -11.90 13.84 19.55
CA GLU A 325 -10.91 13.13 20.35
C GLU A 325 -10.49 11.82 19.66
N CYS A 326 -11.45 11.05 19.15
CA CYS A 326 -11.19 9.79 18.45
C CYS A 326 -10.64 9.98 17.03
N MET A 327 -10.91 11.08 16.34
CA MET A 327 -10.30 11.41 15.04
C MET A 327 -8.97 12.14 15.20
N GLY A 328 -8.81 12.96 16.24
CA GLY A 328 -7.68 13.87 16.43
C GLY A 328 -7.84 15.20 15.67
N ALA A 329 -7.11 16.23 16.11
CA ALA A 329 -7.20 17.60 15.58
C ALA A 329 -6.82 17.78 14.10
N ARG A 330 -6.22 16.76 13.46
CA ARG A 330 -5.89 16.75 12.03
C ARG A 330 -6.31 15.43 11.42
N GLN A 331 -7.27 15.49 10.52
CA GLN A 331 -7.76 14.35 9.75
C GLN A 331 -6.78 13.97 8.62
N LEU A 332 -6.68 12.69 8.30
CA LEU A 332 -6.14 12.25 7.01
C LEU A 332 -7.02 12.81 5.88
N ALA A 333 -6.45 12.94 4.68
CA ALA A 333 -7.19 13.47 3.53
C ALA A 333 -8.46 12.63 3.28
N ASN A 334 -9.63 13.29 3.26
CA ASN A 334 -10.96 12.69 3.12
C ASN A 334 -11.34 11.69 4.23
N GLU A 335 -10.75 11.80 5.43
CA GLU A 335 -11.10 10.93 6.55
C GLU A 335 -12.43 11.34 7.21
N GLY A 336 -12.68 12.65 7.36
CA GLY A 336 -13.88 13.17 8.02
C GLY A 336 -15.19 12.96 7.26
N ASP A 337 -15.16 12.58 5.98
CA ASP A 337 -16.38 12.23 5.23
C ASP A 337 -16.77 10.74 5.39
N GLY A 338 -15.96 9.97 6.13
CA GLY A 338 -16.14 8.54 6.37
C GLY A 338 -16.03 7.66 5.12
N SER A 339 -15.50 8.17 4.00
CA SER A 339 -15.39 7.45 2.72
C SER A 339 -14.70 6.09 2.86
N GLY A 340 -13.66 5.99 3.69
CA GLY A 340 -12.96 4.74 4.01
C GLY A 340 -13.81 3.69 4.74
N LEU A 341 -14.91 4.10 5.39
CA LEU A 341 -15.80 3.23 6.17
C LEU A 341 -17.15 2.98 5.48
N ARG A 342 -17.62 3.89 4.61
CA ARG A 342 -18.94 3.81 3.94
C ARG A 342 -19.18 2.51 3.18
N GLY A 343 -18.13 1.93 2.60
CA GLY A 343 -18.22 0.64 1.90
C GLY A 343 -18.55 -0.50 2.87
N GLN A 344 -17.96 -0.47 4.06
CA GLN A 344 -18.09 -1.50 5.07
C GLN A 344 -19.39 -1.37 5.88
N PHE A 345 -19.85 -0.15 6.16
CA PHE A 345 -21.19 0.07 6.70
C PHE A 345 -22.25 -0.54 5.78
N ARG A 346 -22.18 -0.25 4.47
CA ARG A 346 -23.09 -0.85 3.48
C ARG A 346 -23.00 -2.38 3.45
N TYR A 347 -21.81 -2.95 3.61
CA TYR A 347 -21.63 -4.39 3.69
C TYR A 347 -22.40 -5.00 4.87
N PHE A 348 -22.17 -4.51 6.09
CA PHE A 348 -22.87 -5.02 7.27
C PHE A 348 -24.36 -4.71 7.26
N ASP A 349 -24.77 -3.65 6.58
CA ASP A 349 -26.17 -3.29 6.42
C ASP A 349 -26.94 -4.27 5.52
N MET A 350 -26.29 -4.83 4.50
CA MET A 350 -26.86 -5.92 3.68
C MET A 350 -27.04 -7.23 4.46
N LEU A 351 -26.35 -7.38 5.59
CA LEU A 351 -26.40 -8.57 6.43
C LEU A 351 -27.33 -8.41 7.64
N LYS A 352 -28.01 -7.24 7.79
CA LYS A 352 -28.89 -6.94 8.93
C LYS A 352 -30.10 -7.87 9.02
N ASP A 353 -30.56 -8.38 7.87
CA ASP A 353 -31.77 -9.20 7.78
C ASP A 353 -31.46 -10.71 7.83
N THR A 354 -30.18 -11.08 7.95
CA THR A 354 -29.76 -12.47 8.16
C THR A 354 -29.45 -12.63 9.64
N ALA A 355 -30.42 -13.12 10.42
CA ALA A 355 -30.26 -13.40 11.85
C ALA A 355 -29.15 -14.45 12.14
N GLU A 356 -28.68 -15.15 11.10
CA GLU A 356 -27.63 -16.15 11.16
C GLU A 356 -26.31 -15.64 10.58
N MET A 357 -25.20 -16.14 11.14
CA MET A 357 -23.85 -15.95 10.62
C MET A 357 -23.82 -16.25 9.10
N PRO A 358 -23.40 -15.30 8.26
CA PRO A 358 -23.21 -15.58 6.84
C PRO A 358 -22.13 -16.65 6.68
N THR A 359 -22.49 -17.82 6.17
CA THR A 359 -21.58 -18.96 5.95
C THR A 359 -20.66 -18.76 4.74
N ALA A 360 -20.84 -17.68 3.98
CA ALA A 360 -19.99 -17.29 2.87
C ALA A 360 -19.97 -15.76 2.71
N TRP A 361 -18.87 -15.23 2.15
CA TRP A 361 -18.85 -13.87 1.64
C TRP A 361 -19.99 -13.70 0.62
N PRO A 362 -20.88 -12.70 0.79
CA PRO A 362 -21.85 -12.36 -0.24
C PRO A 362 -21.06 -12.04 -1.49
N VAL A 363 -21.11 -12.93 -2.49
CA VAL A 363 -20.58 -12.62 -3.81
C VAL A 363 -21.33 -11.38 -4.24
N ARG A 364 -20.63 -10.24 -4.33
CA ARG A 364 -21.19 -9.07 -5.03
C ARG A 364 -21.48 -9.58 -6.42
N ARG A 365 -22.76 -9.88 -6.72
CA ARG A 365 -23.19 -10.00 -8.10
C ARG A 365 -22.78 -8.67 -8.71
N ALA A 366 -21.73 -8.69 -9.54
CA ALA A 366 -21.48 -7.59 -10.44
C ALA A 366 -22.85 -7.32 -11.05
N LYS A 367 -23.42 -6.12 -10.85
CA LYS A 367 -24.60 -5.75 -11.62
C LYS A 367 -24.18 -6.01 -13.04
N ALA A 368 -24.75 -7.05 -13.65
CA ALA A 368 -24.55 -7.32 -15.05
C ALA A 368 -24.85 -5.97 -15.70
N ARG A 369 -23.84 -5.33 -16.28
CA ARG A 369 -24.09 -4.30 -17.26
C ARG A 369 -24.94 -5.05 -18.28
N ARG A 370 -26.26 -4.83 -18.24
CA ARG A 370 -27.15 -5.24 -19.31
C ARG A 370 -26.57 -4.53 -20.52
N ASN A 371 -25.73 -5.22 -21.28
CA ASN A 371 -25.39 -4.86 -22.63
C ASN A 371 -26.72 -4.88 -23.37
N ARG A 372 -27.44 -3.75 -23.36
CA ARG A 372 -28.46 -3.50 -24.36
C ARG A 372 -27.71 -3.39 -25.68
N PRO A 373 -28.02 -4.21 -26.70
CA PRO A 373 -27.49 -3.98 -28.03
C PRO A 373 -27.87 -2.56 -28.46
N LEU A 374 -26.93 -1.86 -29.09
CA LEU A 374 -27.14 -0.57 -29.74
C LEU A 374 -28.24 -0.73 -30.81
N GLN A 375 -29.50 -0.53 -30.44
CA GLN A 375 -30.55 -0.22 -31.39
C GLN A 375 -30.56 1.28 -31.61
N LEU A 376 -30.06 1.66 -32.80
CA LEU A 376 -30.25 2.97 -33.40
C LEU A 376 -31.75 3.30 -33.43
N LEU A 377 -32.19 4.21 -32.56
CA LEU A 377 -33.50 4.84 -32.65
C LEU A 377 -33.33 6.35 -32.65
N ARG A 378 -33.45 6.91 -33.86
CA ARG A 378 -33.77 8.31 -34.11
C ARG A 378 -35.06 8.66 -33.37
N ALA A 379 -35.01 9.59 -32.42
CA ALA A 379 -36.19 10.33 -31.98
C ALA A 379 -35.77 11.69 -31.40
N ARG A 380 -36.52 12.71 -31.79
CA ARG A 380 -36.29 14.15 -31.62
C ARG A 380 -36.29 14.56 -30.13
N LEU A 381 -35.35 15.43 -29.74
CA LEU A 381 -35.37 16.15 -28.47
C LEU A 381 -36.30 17.37 -28.55
N PRO A 382 -37.24 17.57 -27.62
CA PRO A 382 -37.74 18.89 -27.28
C PRO A 382 -36.87 19.53 -26.18
N LEU A 383 -36.52 20.79 -26.41
CA LEU A 383 -35.89 21.71 -25.47
C LEU A 383 -36.79 21.94 -24.24
N HIS A 384 -36.23 21.85 -23.02
CA HIS A 384 -36.66 22.67 -21.89
C HIS A 384 -35.55 22.83 -20.83
N GLN A 385 -35.46 24.05 -20.29
CA GLN A 385 -34.40 24.64 -19.47
C GLN A 385 -34.20 24.01 -18.08
N PRO A 386 -33.01 24.15 -17.45
CA PRO A 386 -32.77 23.72 -16.08
C PRO A 386 -33.23 24.76 -15.05
N ALA A 387 -33.98 24.30 -14.04
CA ALA A 387 -34.25 25.05 -12.81
C ALA A 387 -32.97 25.12 -11.95
N ARG A 388 -32.62 26.35 -11.56
CA ARG A 388 -31.50 26.67 -10.66
C ARG A 388 -31.75 26.13 -9.25
N ARG A 389 -30.74 25.52 -8.64
CA ARG A 389 -30.58 25.47 -7.18
C ARG A 389 -29.13 25.80 -6.83
N ASP A 390 -28.98 26.88 -6.07
CA ASP A 390 -27.73 27.51 -5.66
C ASP A 390 -26.78 26.56 -4.92
N GLN A 391 -25.54 26.44 -5.44
CA GLN A 391 -24.37 25.89 -4.72
C GLN A 391 -23.38 27.00 -4.31
N ARG A 392 -23.87 28.22 -4.03
CA ARG A 392 -23.06 29.30 -3.46
C ARG A 392 -23.28 29.40 -1.96
N ALA A 393 -22.77 28.44 -1.19
CA ALA A 393 -22.65 28.60 0.26
C ALA A 393 -21.49 27.84 0.93
N ASN A 394 -20.81 26.89 0.27
CA ASN A 394 -19.78 26.05 0.93
C ASN A 394 -18.34 26.20 0.40
N ARG A 395 -18.02 27.25 -0.37
CA ARG A 395 -16.65 27.47 -0.91
C ARG A 395 -15.85 28.62 -0.26
N ALA A 396 -16.35 29.25 0.81
CA ALA A 396 -15.71 30.44 1.37
C ALA A 396 -15.15 30.30 2.81
N LYS A 397 -15.05 29.09 3.39
CA LYS A 397 -14.55 28.91 4.78
C LYS A 397 -13.38 27.92 4.98
N GLN A 398 -12.67 27.54 3.92
CA GLN A 398 -11.46 26.69 4.04
C GLN A 398 -10.16 27.31 3.50
N GLY A 399 -10.15 28.62 3.24
CA GLY A 399 -8.97 29.33 2.74
C GLY A 399 -8.73 30.63 3.50
N SER A 400 -8.19 30.55 4.72
CA SER A 400 -7.46 31.59 5.46
C SER A 400 -7.59 31.32 6.97
N ASN A 401 -6.61 30.66 7.56
CA ASN A 401 -6.23 30.75 9.00
C ASN A 401 -5.17 29.72 9.39
N LEU A 402 -4.22 29.43 8.50
CA LEU A 402 -2.96 28.81 8.88
C LEU A 402 -1.89 29.87 8.70
N PHE A 403 -1.09 30.11 9.74
CA PHE A 403 -0.01 31.10 9.88
C PHE A 403 -0.38 32.48 10.41
N ARG A 404 -0.72 32.53 11.70
CA ARG A 404 -0.27 33.60 12.60
C ARG A 404 -0.10 33.04 14.01
N ASN A 405 1.15 32.76 14.36
CA ASN A 405 1.77 32.93 15.69
C ASN A 405 3.04 32.09 15.75
N GLY A 406 4.16 32.73 15.42
CA GLY A 406 5.49 32.20 15.66
C GLY A 406 5.82 32.24 17.15
N ARG A 407 6.15 31.07 17.70
CA ARG A 407 7.13 30.94 18.77
C ARG A 407 8.07 29.80 18.39
N GLU A 408 9.30 30.14 18.06
CA GLU A 408 10.39 29.20 17.85
C GLU A 408 10.63 28.38 19.13
N ILE A 409 10.45 27.06 19.06
CA ILE A 409 11.02 26.14 20.04
C ILE A 409 12.26 25.52 19.39
N ARG A 410 13.44 26.07 19.71
CA ARG A 410 14.73 25.49 19.32
C ARG A 410 14.98 24.20 20.10
N LEU A 411 14.77 23.06 19.46
CA LEU A 411 15.31 21.78 19.93
C LEU A 411 16.74 21.61 19.37
N ARG A 412 17.75 21.69 20.24
CA ARG A 412 19.14 21.35 19.91
C ARG A 412 19.30 19.82 19.87
N PRO A 413 19.85 19.21 18.80
CA PRO A 413 20.28 17.82 18.86
C PRO A 413 21.74 17.76 19.32
N ARG A 414 21.98 17.14 20.48
CA ARG A 414 23.31 16.61 20.85
C ARG A 414 23.27 15.10 20.63
N VAL A 415 23.78 14.65 19.48
CA VAL A 415 24.33 13.30 19.34
C VAL A 415 25.63 13.44 18.54
N ARG A 416 26.78 13.28 19.22
CA ARG A 416 28.09 13.15 18.58
C ARG A 416 28.22 11.70 18.11
N LEU A 417 28.31 11.47 16.81
CA LEU A 417 28.82 10.23 16.23
C LEU A 417 30.14 10.56 15.53
N GLY A 418 31.21 9.87 15.94
CA GLY A 418 32.58 10.09 15.49
C GLY A 418 32.75 9.82 13.99
N HIS A 419 33.54 10.66 13.33
CA HIS A 419 33.91 10.52 11.94
C HIS A 419 35.04 9.49 11.77
N GLY A 420 34.71 8.33 11.21
CA GLY A 420 35.68 7.44 10.55
C GLY A 420 35.60 7.62 9.04
N ARG A 421 36.67 8.11 8.39
CA ARG A 421 36.81 8.15 6.93
C ARG A 421 36.94 6.71 6.41
N ALA A 422 36.05 6.28 5.52
CA ALA A 422 36.20 5.05 4.76
C ALA A 422 36.16 5.33 3.24
N ASN A 423 37.22 4.89 2.56
CA ASN A 423 37.48 5.01 1.13
C ASN A 423 36.38 4.35 0.28
N ARG A 424 35.92 5.06 -0.76
CA ARG A 424 34.96 4.56 -1.76
C ARG A 424 35.61 3.49 -2.65
N ARG A 425 35.19 2.23 -2.49
CA ARG A 425 35.24 1.21 -3.55
C ARG A 425 33.81 0.86 -3.96
N ARG A 426 33.57 0.74 -5.26
CA ARG A 426 32.28 0.34 -5.85
C ARG A 426 31.88 -1.03 -5.29
N GLY A 427 30.89 -1.06 -4.41
CA GLY A 427 30.29 -2.30 -3.88
C GLY A 427 29.25 -2.90 -4.84
N PRO A 428 28.95 -4.21 -4.71
CA PRO A 428 28.05 -4.92 -5.62
C PRO A 428 26.60 -4.47 -5.47
N ARG A 429 25.82 -4.66 -6.55
CA ARG A 429 24.37 -4.38 -6.61
C ARG A 429 23.65 -5.03 -5.40
N PRO A 430 22.72 -4.36 -4.72
CA PRO A 430 21.95 -4.99 -3.65
C PRO A 430 21.10 -6.10 -4.25
N ALA A 431 21.49 -7.34 -3.97
CA ALA A 431 20.71 -8.53 -4.28
C ALA A 431 19.52 -8.63 -3.31
N CYS A 432 18.38 -9.10 -3.81
CA CYS A 432 17.29 -9.60 -2.96
C CYS A 432 17.87 -10.54 -1.89
N PRO A 433 17.49 -10.42 -0.60
CA PRO A 433 18.01 -11.28 0.46
C PRO A 433 18.00 -12.75 0.01
N ALA A 434 19.16 -13.40 0.09
CA ALA A 434 19.45 -14.63 -0.63
C ALA A 434 18.41 -15.73 -0.35
N ARG A 435 17.91 -16.31 -1.45
CA ARG A 435 17.13 -17.55 -1.49
C ARG A 435 17.92 -18.68 -0.83
N GLN A 436 17.62 -19.05 0.41
CA GLN A 436 18.01 -20.37 0.93
C GLN A 436 17.06 -21.42 0.36
N GLY A 437 17.46 -22.01 -0.77
CA GLY A 437 16.84 -23.19 -1.36
C GLY A 437 17.81 -24.37 -1.28
N ARG A 438 17.43 -25.42 -0.53
CA ARG A 438 18.07 -26.74 -0.64
C ARG A 438 17.87 -27.24 -2.06
N ARG A 439 18.96 -27.68 -2.70
CA ARG A 439 18.93 -28.40 -3.99
C ARG A 439 18.18 -29.71 -3.77
N ALA A 440 17.05 -29.90 -4.46
CA ALA A 440 16.47 -31.20 -4.73
C ALA A 440 16.71 -31.51 -6.22
N GLY A 441 17.38 -32.63 -6.48
CA GLY A 441 17.74 -33.09 -7.81
C GLY A 441 16.51 -33.41 -8.66
N ALA A 442 16.68 -33.19 -9.97
CA ALA A 442 15.73 -33.56 -11.00
C ALA A 442 15.56 -35.09 -11.08
N ILE A 443 14.31 -35.56 -11.19
CA ILE A 443 14.00 -36.86 -11.80
C ILE A 443 12.77 -36.71 -12.69
N GLY A 444 12.95 -37.09 -13.95
CA GLY A 444 11.93 -37.11 -15.00
C GLY A 444 10.97 -38.28 -14.91
N ARG A 445 9.92 -38.19 -15.74
CA ARG A 445 8.77 -39.10 -15.83
C ARG A 445 9.15 -40.48 -16.38
N GLY A 446 8.51 -41.53 -15.85
CA GLY A 446 8.49 -42.89 -16.41
C GLY A 446 7.50 -43.79 -15.67
N THR A 447 6.57 -44.40 -16.41
CA THR A 447 5.37 -45.16 -16.03
C THR A 447 5.65 -46.55 -15.40
N PRO A 448 4.63 -47.25 -14.82
CA PRO A 448 4.82 -48.27 -13.78
C PRO A 448 4.96 -49.70 -14.32
N GLY A 449 5.75 -50.52 -13.63
CA GLY A 449 5.89 -51.94 -13.95
C GLY A 449 6.45 -52.79 -12.80
N ARG A 450 5.58 -53.64 -12.26
CA ARG A 450 5.80 -54.96 -11.63
C ARG A 450 6.63 -55.10 -10.34
N ARG A 451 6.00 -55.88 -9.43
CA ARG A 451 6.50 -56.47 -8.19
C ARG A 451 7.82 -57.21 -8.37
N LEU A 452 8.67 -57.19 -7.33
CA LEU A 452 9.36 -58.36 -6.80
C LEU A 452 9.84 -58.08 -5.37
N THR A 453 9.42 -58.95 -4.45
CA THR A 453 9.79 -59.05 -3.03
C THR A 453 11.14 -59.75 -2.86
N TRP A 454 12.02 -59.25 -1.98
CA TRP A 454 13.01 -59.93 -1.10
C TRP A 454 13.59 -58.79 -0.21
N GLY A 455 13.85 -58.86 1.09
CA GLY A 455 14.03 -59.96 2.03
C GLY A 455 15.27 -59.69 2.91
N ARG A 456 15.06 -59.01 4.07
CA ARG A 456 15.76 -59.17 5.37
C ARG A 456 17.28 -58.88 5.59
N ARG A 457 17.53 -58.33 6.81
CA ARG A 457 18.77 -58.21 7.64
C ARG A 457 19.74 -57.09 7.25
N GLY A 458 20.33 -56.29 8.14
CA GLY A 458 20.34 -56.21 9.60
C GLY A 458 21.60 -55.44 10.07
N VAL A 459 21.45 -54.66 11.15
CA VAL A 459 22.48 -54.24 12.12
C VAL A 459 23.66 -53.36 11.65
N ALA A 460 23.74 -52.12 12.17
CA ALA A 460 24.80 -51.70 13.11
C ALA A 460 24.89 -50.17 13.23
N SER A 461 24.82 -49.72 14.48
CA SER A 461 25.24 -48.42 15.00
C SER A 461 26.74 -48.14 14.75
N ALA A 462 27.10 -46.88 14.49
CA ALA A 462 28.06 -46.13 15.31
C ALA A 462 28.38 -44.76 14.69
N ALA A 463 28.61 -43.81 15.58
CA ALA A 463 28.94 -42.43 15.29
C ALA A 463 30.42 -42.23 14.94
N ARG A 464 30.71 -41.18 14.15
CA ARG A 464 31.62 -40.05 14.45
C ARG A 464 32.48 -39.61 13.25
N ARG A 465 32.41 -38.29 13.03
CA ARG A 465 33.49 -37.33 12.69
C ARG A 465 34.32 -37.54 11.41
N TRP A 466 34.04 -36.64 10.45
CA TRP A 466 34.97 -35.60 9.97
C TRP A 466 36.46 -36.00 9.76
N ARG A 467 36.90 -36.11 8.49
CA ARG A 467 37.71 -35.09 7.78
C ARG A 467 38.24 -35.58 6.42
N ARG A 468 38.11 -34.69 5.43
CA ARG A 468 38.92 -34.46 4.21
C ARG A 468 38.86 -35.52 3.09
N GLY A 469 38.54 -35.01 1.90
CA GLY A 469 38.38 -35.69 0.61
C GLY A 469 37.42 -34.86 -0.22
#